data_AF-A0A1F9RDH9-F1
#
_entry.id   AF-A0A1F9RDH9-F1
#
_cell.length_a   1.000
_cell.length_b   1.000
_cell.length_c   1.000
_cell.angle_alpha   90.00
_cell.angle_beta   90.00
_cell.angle_gamma   90.00
#
_symmetry.space_group_name_H-M   'P 1'
#
loop_
_entity.id
_entity.type
_entity.pdbx_description
1 polymer ?
#
loop_
_entity_poly.entity_id
_entity_poly.type
_entity_poly.pdbx_seq_one_letter_code
_entity_poly.pdbx_strand_id
1 'polypeptide(L)'
;MKRLWLALTDARIRAALSALDRCGPALGDLMSHPELGSEFFPPLRRALVRAGAKGGKRPAAYRALHASEDFVIRLEKAFADMALLDARPDAAAQALVFLQQACAMAPRLLSAGSGPAALANALGLCASGRKVLAQAKAAADRDSGEFTQNLKFSSIYSGLDAAFDSFERCAEALSRI
;
A
#
# COMPACT_ATOMS: atom_id res chain seq x y z
N MET A 1 2.70 -4.85 -26.40
CA MET A 1 2.84 -3.39 -26.67
C MET A 1 1.63 -2.57 -26.24
N LYS A 2 0.39 -2.95 -26.58
CA LYS A 2 -0.83 -2.17 -26.25
C LYS A 2 -0.97 -1.80 -24.77
N ARG A 3 -0.73 -2.73 -23.82
CA ARG A 3 -0.81 -2.48 -22.37
C ARG A 3 0.23 -1.47 -21.84
N LEU A 4 1.49 -1.61 -22.25
CA LEU A 4 2.55 -0.65 -21.90
C LEU A 4 2.26 0.74 -22.45
N TRP A 5 1.73 0.83 -23.67
CA TRP A 5 1.32 2.11 -24.27
C TRP A 5 0.17 2.77 -23.50
N LEU A 6 -0.69 1.98 -22.84
CA LEU A 6 -1.78 2.48 -21.99
C LEU A 6 -1.28 2.97 -20.63
N ALA A 7 -0.28 2.33 -20.05
CA ALA A 7 0.44 2.84 -18.89
C ALA A 7 1.03 4.24 -19.15
N LEU A 8 1.46 4.45 -20.40
CA LEU A 8 2.07 5.69 -20.84
C LEU A 8 1.05 6.76 -21.27
N THR A 9 -0.21 6.43 -21.52
CA THR A 9 -1.20 7.39 -22.05
C THR A 9 -2.40 7.64 -21.13
N ASP A 10 -2.72 6.70 -20.24
CA ASP A 10 -3.80 6.87 -19.27
C ASP A 10 -3.27 7.48 -17.97
N ALA A 11 -3.69 8.72 -17.68
CA ALA A 11 -3.23 9.45 -16.50
C ALA A 11 -3.56 8.73 -15.19
N ARG A 12 -4.64 7.93 -15.14
CA ARG A 12 -5.07 7.20 -13.94
C ARG A 12 -4.14 6.04 -13.65
N ILE A 13 -3.78 5.28 -14.68
CA ILE A 13 -2.82 4.16 -14.56
C ILE A 13 -1.45 4.70 -14.15
N ARG A 14 -1.02 5.80 -14.78
CA ARG A 14 0.24 6.46 -14.43
C ARG A 14 0.26 6.95 -12.98
N ALA A 15 -0.83 7.56 -12.52
CA ALA A 15 -0.92 8.03 -11.14
C ALA A 15 -0.94 6.87 -10.13
N ALA A 16 -1.68 5.79 -10.41
CA ALA A 16 -1.69 4.59 -9.57
C ALA A 16 -0.30 3.96 -9.47
N LEU A 17 0.39 3.76 -10.60
CA LEU A 17 1.77 3.27 -10.61
C LEU A 17 2.72 4.19 -9.85
N SER A 18 2.62 5.51 -10.08
CA SER A 18 3.46 6.48 -9.39
C SER A 18 3.23 6.49 -7.88
N ALA A 19 2.01 6.25 -7.42
CA ALA A 19 1.73 6.10 -6.00
C ALA A 19 2.43 4.86 -5.42
N LEU A 20 2.33 3.70 -6.07
CA LEU A 20 3.02 2.48 -5.62
C LEU A 20 4.54 2.64 -5.63
N ASP A 21 5.09 3.20 -6.71
CA ASP A 21 6.52 3.42 -6.92
C ASP A 21 7.11 4.40 -5.90
N ARG A 22 6.35 5.43 -5.49
CA ARG A 22 6.79 6.38 -4.46
C ARG A 22 6.60 5.85 -3.05
N CYS A 23 5.49 5.15 -2.77
CA CYS A 23 5.24 4.59 -1.44
C CYS A 23 6.26 3.53 -1.08
N GLY A 24 6.59 2.59 -1.98
CA GLY A 24 7.46 1.45 -1.69
C GLY A 24 8.78 1.82 -1.02
N PRO A 25 9.65 2.62 -1.66
CA PRO A 25 10.92 3.06 -1.08
C PRO A 25 10.75 3.90 0.20
N ALA A 26 9.68 4.69 0.29
CA ALA A 26 9.43 5.57 1.43
C ALA A 26 9.00 4.83 2.71
N LEU A 27 8.56 3.57 2.63
CA LEU A 27 8.06 2.83 3.80
C LEU A 27 9.11 2.69 4.90
N GLY A 28 10.39 2.53 4.56
CA GLY A 28 11.48 2.43 5.54
C GLY A 28 11.72 3.76 6.28
N ASP A 29 11.75 4.85 5.53
CA ASP A 29 11.90 6.20 6.08
C ASP A 29 10.70 6.57 6.96
N LEU A 30 9.49 6.27 6.49
CA LEU A 30 8.25 6.51 7.24
C LEU A 30 8.12 5.63 8.49
N MET A 31 8.68 4.42 8.49
CA MET A 31 8.75 3.60 9.72
C MET A 31 9.70 4.23 10.75
N SER A 32 10.81 4.80 10.28
CA SER A 32 11.81 5.45 11.14
C SER A 32 11.34 6.83 11.62
N HIS A 33 10.53 7.51 10.81
CA HIS A 33 10.02 8.86 11.01
C HIS A 33 8.54 8.98 10.56
N PRO A 34 7.58 8.42 11.31
CA PRO A 34 6.17 8.42 10.92
C PRO A 34 5.57 9.82 10.75
N GLU A 35 6.12 10.82 11.45
CA GLU A 35 5.76 12.24 11.35
C GLU A 35 5.91 12.81 9.93
N LEU A 36 6.85 12.29 9.14
CA LEU A 36 7.08 12.71 7.75
C LEU A 36 5.90 12.35 6.83
N GLY A 37 5.00 11.46 7.28
CA GLY A 37 3.78 11.12 6.54
C GLY A 37 2.91 12.35 6.22
N SER A 38 2.89 13.33 7.13
CA SER A 38 2.12 14.58 6.99
C SER A 38 2.55 15.41 5.77
N GLU A 39 3.80 15.30 5.35
CA GLU A 39 4.33 15.99 4.16
C GLU A 39 4.34 15.08 2.93
N PHE A 40 4.57 13.78 3.12
CA PHE A 40 4.72 12.80 2.06
C PHE A 40 3.41 12.47 1.31
N PHE A 41 2.31 12.20 2.03
CA PHE A 41 1.07 11.70 1.44
C PHE A 41 0.19 12.76 0.74
N PRO A 42 0.06 14.02 1.21
CA PRO A 42 -0.83 14.99 0.56
C PRO A 42 -0.51 15.27 -0.92
N PRO A 43 0.77 15.41 -1.35
CA PRO A 43 1.11 15.51 -2.77
C PRO A 43 0.64 14.31 -3.61
N LEU A 44 0.73 13.09 -3.06
CA LEU A 44 0.28 11.86 -3.73
C LEU A 44 -1.24 11.84 -3.91
N ARG A 45 -2.00 12.12 -2.83
CA ARG A 45 -3.48 12.20 -2.92
C ARG A 45 -3.93 13.22 -3.96
N ARG A 46 -3.34 14.42 -3.95
CA ARG A 46 -3.65 15.46 -4.95
C ARG A 46 -3.35 15.01 -6.38
N ALA A 47 -2.29 14.21 -6.60
CA ALA A 47 -2.00 13.65 -7.91
C ALA A 47 -3.06 12.62 -8.35
N LEU A 48 -3.50 11.74 -7.45
CA LEU A 48 -4.53 10.73 -7.71
C LEU A 48 -5.88 11.38 -8.03
N VAL A 49 -6.33 12.34 -7.22
CA VAL A 49 -7.57 13.10 -7.46
C VAL A 49 -7.54 13.80 -8.83
N ARG A 50 -6.43 14.48 -9.16
CA ARG A 50 -6.27 15.12 -10.47
C ARG A 50 -6.29 14.13 -11.63
N ALA A 51 -5.79 12.92 -11.43
CA ALA A 51 -5.85 11.87 -12.45
C ALA A 51 -7.27 11.34 -12.63
N GLY A 52 -8.06 11.23 -11.56
CA GLY A 52 -9.48 10.83 -11.60
C GLY A 52 -10.37 11.82 -12.37
N ALA A 53 -10.07 13.12 -12.28
CA ALA A 53 -10.77 14.17 -13.02
C ALA A 53 -10.54 14.10 -14.54
N LYS A 54 -9.49 13.40 -15.01
CA LYS A 54 -9.27 13.17 -16.43
C LYS A 54 -10.21 12.05 -16.88
N GLY A 55 -11.34 12.44 -17.47
CA GLY A 55 -12.38 11.54 -17.93
C GLY A 55 -11.87 10.41 -18.85
N GLY A 56 -12.62 9.31 -18.94
CA GLY A 56 -12.37 8.24 -19.91
C GLY A 56 -13.30 7.05 -19.72
N LYS A 57 -13.24 6.07 -20.63
CA LYS A 57 -14.20 4.96 -20.70
C LYS A 57 -13.64 3.61 -20.20
N ARG A 58 -12.66 3.62 -19.28
CA ARG A 58 -11.91 2.41 -18.88
C ARG A 58 -12.16 2.05 -17.41
N PRO A 59 -13.10 1.13 -17.11
CA PRO A 59 -13.40 0.73 -15.74
C PRO A 59 -12.17 0.18 -14.98
N ALA A 60 -11.29 -0.57 -15.64
CA ALA A 60 -10.07 -1.10 -15.01
C ALA A 60 -9.11 0.01 -14.54
N ALA A 61 -8.99 1.11 -15.29
CA ALA A 61 -8.14 2.24 -14.91
C ALA A 61 -8.71 3.00 -13.68
N TYR A 62 -10.04 3.13 -13.60
CA TYR A 62 -10.69 3.69 -12.39
C TYR A 62 -10.54 2.78 -11.18
N ARG A 63 -10.68 1.46 -11.35
CA ARG A 63 -10.46 0.50 -10.25
C ARG A 63 -9.03 0.57 -9.71
N ALA A 64 -8.03 0.62 -10.59
CA ALA A 64 -6.64 0.76 -10.19
C ALA A 64 -6.39 2.09 -9.45
N LEU A 65 -6.96 3.19 -9.94
CA LEU A 65 -6.86 4.50 -9.31
C LEU A 65 -7.48 4.50 -7.90
N HIS A 66 -8.73 4.07 -7.77
CA HIS A 66 -9.41 4.06 -6.47
C HIS A 66 -8.72 3.14 -5.47
N ALA A 67 -8.28 1.96 -5.90
CA ALA A 67 -7.52 1.07 -5.01
C ALA A 67 -6.16 1.67 -4.59
N SER A 68 -5.49 2.41 -5.48
CA SER A 68 -4.25 3.13 -5.12
C SER A 68 -4.50 4.32 -4.18
N GLU A 69 -5.65 4.98 -4.29
CA GLU A 69 -6.08 6.05 -3.39
C GLU A 69 -6.40 5.50 -2.00
N ASP A 70 -7.19 4.43 -1.93
CA ASP A 70 -7.43 3.67 -0.69
C ASP A 70 -6.10 3.28 -0.04
N PHE A 71 -5.17 2.72 -0.81
CA PHE A 71 -3.85 2.32 -0.33
C PHE A 71 -3.08 3.49 0.31
N VAL A 72 -3.01 4.62 -0.39
CA VAL A 72 -2.34 5.84 0.11
C VAL A 72 -3.00 6.35 1.40
N ILE A 73 -4.33 6.38 1.46
CA ILE A 73 -5.08 6.85 2.64
C ILE A 73 -4.86 5.92 3.83
N ARG A 74 -4.86 4.60 3.61
CA ARG A 74 -4.63 3.61 4.68
C ARG A 74 -3.22 3.71 5.24
N LEU A 75 -2.20 3.87 4.37
CA LEU A 75 -0.83 4.10 4.81
C LEU A 75 -0.69 5.41 5.58
N GLU A 76 -1.24 6.51 5.05
CA GLU A 76 -1.22 7.80 5.73
C GLU A 76 -1.81 7.71 7.13
N LYS A 77 -2.97 7.07 7.26
CA LYS A 77 -3.59 6.85 8.56
C LYS A 77 -2.70 6.00 9.48
N ALA A 78 -2.15 4.89 8.99
CA ALA A 78 -1.31 4.02 9.81
C ALA A 78 -0.06 4.74 10.35
N PHE A 79 0.61 5.54 9.52
CA PHE A 79 1.78 6.33 9.97
C PHE A 79 1.38 7.51 10.85
N ALA A 80 0.23 8.15 10.60
CA ALA A 80 -0.32 9.17 11.51
C ALA A 80 -0.64 8.57 12.88
N ASP A 81 -1.22 7.37 12.93
CA ASP A 81 -1.50 6.65 14.17
C ASP A 81 -0.19 6.27 14.88
N MET A 82 0.84 5.79 14.16
CA MET A 82 2.17 5.54 14.74
C MET A 82 2.81 6.80 15.36
N ALA A 83 2.72 7.93 14.66
CA ALA A 83 3.23 9.22 15.14
C ALA A 83 2.46 9.72 16.38
N LEU A 84 1.12 9.66 16.32
CA LEU A 84 0.24 10.13 17.40
C LEU A 84 0.39 9.30 18.67
N LEU A 85 0.55 7.99 18.53
CA LEU A 85 0.59 7.05 19.65
C LEU A 85 2.00 6.85 20.21
N ASP A 86 3.00 7.46 19.57
CA ASP A 86 4.43 7.27 19.79
C ASP A 86 4.79 5.77 19.85
N ALA A 87 4.32 5.04 18.85
CA ALA A 87 4.29 3.58 18.84
C ALA A 87 4.89 3.03 17.55
N ARG A 88 6.05 2.37 17.66
CA ARG A 88 6.79 1.79 16.54
C ARG A 88 6.93 0.27 16.74
N PRO A 89 5.91 -0.52 16.41
CA PRO A 89 5.96 -1.96 16.64
C PRO A 89 6.95 -2.64 15.70
N ASP A 90 7.88 -3.44 16.24
CA ASP A 90 8.90 -4.16 15.45
C ASP A 90 8.29 -5.07 14.38
N ALA A 91 7.15 -5.72 14.68
CA ALA A 91 6.47 -6.57 13.72
C ALA A 91 5.96 -5.80 12.49
N ALA A 92 5.65 -4.50 12.64
CA ALA A 92 5.29 -3.67 11.49
C ALA A 92 6.49 -3.45 10.57
N ALA A 93 7.72 -3.39 11.07
CA ALA A 93 8.91 -3.23 10.23
C ALA A 93 9.05 -4.39 9.23
N GLN A 94 8.93 -5.63 9.70
CA GLN A 94 9.01 -6.80 8.82
C GLN A 94 7.84 -6.87 7.82
N ALA A 95 6.63 -6.51 8.24
CA ALA A 95 5.49 -6.43 7.33
C ALA A 95 5.72 -5.35 6.25
N LEU A 96 6.18 -4.17 6.63
CA LEU A 96 6.47 -3.08 5.69
C LEU A 96 7.56 -3.42 4.68
N VAL A 97 8.56 -4.24 5.06
CA VAL A 97 9.54 -4.80 4.10
C VAL A 97 8.85 -5.63 3.01
N PHE A 98 7.91 -6.51 3.39
CA PHE A 98 7.15 -7.28 2.40
C PHE A 98 6.30 -6.38 1.51
N LEU A 99 5.67 -5.33 2.08
CA LEU A 99 4.90 -4.37 1.30
C LEU A 99 5.79 -3.57 0.34
N GLN A 100 6.98 -3.14 0.77
CA GLN A 100 7.97 -2.47 -0.08
C GLN A 100 8.38 -3.36 -1.27
N GLN A 101 8.67 -4.64 -1.02
CA GLN A 101 8.97 -5.61 -2.07
C GLN A 101 7.78 -5.82 -3.01
N ALA A 102 6.55 -5.80 -2.49
CA ALA A 102 5.34 -5.90 -3.31
C ALA A 102 5.17 -4.66 -4.21
N CYS A 103 5.37 -3.46 -3.66
CA CYS A 103 5.38 -2.21 -4.42
C CYS A 103 6.42 -2.22 -5.55
N ALA A 104 7.60 -2.81 -5.33
CA ALA A 104 8.62 -2.94 -6.36
C ALA A 104 8.19 -3.81 -7.57
N MET A 105 7.13 -4.63 -7.42
CA MET A 105 6.56 -5.39 -8.54
C MET A 105 5.66 -4.55 -9.45
N ALA A 106 5.24 -3.34 -9.02
CA ALA A 106 4.25 -2.51 -9.72
C ALA A 106 4.55 -2.29 -11.22
N PRO A 107 5.80 -1.97 -11.65
CA PRO A 107 6.09 -1.79 -13.08
C PRO A 107 5.87 -3.06 -13.91
N ARG A 108 6.05 -4.24 -13.31
CA ARG A 108 5.94 -5.54 -14.00
C ARG A 108 4.49 -6.01 -14.13
N LEU A 109 3.55 -5.45 -13.37
CA LEU A 109 2.13 -5.82 -13.39
C LEU A 109 1.45 -5.52 -14.74
N LEU A 110 1.94 -4.52 -15.48
CA LEU A 110 1.39 -4.14 -16.79
C LEU A 110 2.07 -4.88 -17.97
N SER A 111 3.09 -5.69 -17.69
CA SER A 111 3.79 -6.47 -18.71
C SER A 111 2.94 -7.65 -19.15
N ALA A 112 2.79 -7.83 -20.47
CA ALA A 112 2.00 -8.93 -21.02
C ALA A 112 2.59 -10.32 -20.71
N GLY A 113 3.93 -10.42 -20.61
CA GLY A 113 4.61 -11.69 -20.37
C GLY A 113 4.85 -11.97 -18.88
N SER A 114 5.18 -10.95 -18.09
CA SER A 114 5.53 -11.13 -16.67
C SER A 114 4.43 -10.73 -15.69
N GLY A 115 3.32 -10.15 -16.16
CA GLY A 115 2.24 -9.64 -15.31
C GLY A 115 1.65 -10.68 -14.36
N PRO A 116 1.24 -11.88 -14.84
CA PRO A 116 0.69 -12.91 -13.95
C PRO A 116 1.67 -13.37 -12.87
N ALA A 117 2.94 -13.56 -13.21
CA ALA A 117 3.99 -13.92 -12.25
C ALA A 117 4.27 -12.78 -11.25
N ALA A 118 4.31 -11.53 -11.72
CA ALA A 118 4.47 -10.36 -10.86
C ALA A 118 3.30 -10.20 -9.89
N LEU A 119 2.07 -10.45 -10.34
CA LEU A 119 0.89 -10.45 -9.49
C LEU A 119 0.99 -11.56 -8.43
N ALA A 120 1.26 -12.80 -8.83
CA ALA A 120 1.39 -13.92 -7.90
C ALA A 120 2.47 -13.65 -6.81
N ASN A 121 3.62 -13.10 -7.20
CA ASN A 121 4.67 -12.72 -6.27
C ASN A 121 4.22 -11.60 -5.33
N ALA A 122 3.57 -10.55 -5.86
CA ALA A 122 3.06 -9.45 -5.06
C ALA A 122 2.04 -9.94 -4.02
N LEU A 123 1.09 -10.80 -4.42
CA LEU A 123 0.11 -11.40 -3.52
C LEU A 123 0.78 -12.31 -2.46
N GLY A 124 1.82 -13.06 -2.83
CA GLY A 124 2.58 -13.88 -1.88
C GLY A 124 3.32 -13.05 -0.83
N LEU A 125 3.86 -11.89 -1.23
CA LEU A 125 4.48 -10.92 -0.32
C LEU A 125 3.43 -10.32 0.62
N CYS A 126 2.26 -9.93 0.10
CA CYS A 126 1.19 -9.41 0.92
C CYS A 126 0.65 -10.44 1.92
N ALA A 127 0.48 -11.69 1.51
CA ALA A 127 0.11 -12.77 2.42
C ALA A 127 1.16 -12.97 3.54
N SER A 128 2.45 -12.86 3.20
CA SER A 128 3.54 -12.96 4.18
C SER A 128 3.51 -11.80 5.17
N GLY A 129 3.32 -10.57 4.70
CA GLY A 129 3.16 -9.38 5.55
C GLY A 129 1.95 -9.47 6.49
N ARG A 130 0.78 -9.87 5.96
CA ARG A 130 -0.43 -10.06 6.77
C ARG A 130 -0.27 -11.16 7.82
N LYS A 131 0.43 -12.25 7.49
CA LYS A 131 0.75 -13.30 8.47
C LYS A 131 1.56 -12.74 9.64
N VAL A 132 2.56 -11.90 9.38
CA VAL A 132 3.36 -11.23 10.43
C VAL A 132 2.47 -10.33 11.29
N LEU A 133 1.64 -9.49 10.67
CA LEU A 133 0.72 -8.60 11.40
C LEU A 133 -0.29 -9.37 12.24
N ALA A 134 -0.85 -10.47 11.73
CA ALA A 134 -1.80 -11.31 12.45
C ALA A 134 -1.16 -11.99 13.66
N GLN A 135 0.08 -12.48 13.53
CA GLN A 135 0.84 -13.05 14.64
C GLN A 135 1.15 -11.99 15.71
N ALA A 136 1.55 -10.80 15.30
CA ALA A 136 1.86 -9.69 16.20
C ALA A 136 0.62 -9.19 16.95
N LYS A 137 -0.51 -9.07 16.23
CA LYS A 137 -1.80 -8.75 16.83
C LYS A 137 -2.24 -9.80 17.84
N ALA A 138 -2.15 -11.08 17.50
CA ALA A 138 -2.49 -12.16 18.43
C ALA A 138 -1.56 -12.20 19.66
N ALA A 139 -0.30 -11.77 19.53
CA ALA A 139 0.61 -11.63 20.66
C ALA A 139 0.18 -10.46 21.56
N ALA A 140 -0.09 -9.29 20.99
CA ALA A 140 -0.57 -8.12 21.71
C ALA A 140 -1.91 -8.40 22.43
N ASP A 141 -2.84 -9.09 21.78
CA ASP A 141 -4.15 -9.39 22.36
C ASP A 141 -4.08 -10.39 23.55
N ARG A 142 -3.01 -11.20 23.65
CA ARG A 142 -2.82 -12.19 24.73
C ARG A 142 -2.06 -11.66 25.94
N ASP A 143 -1.35 -10.55 25.80
CA ASP A 143 -0.61 -9.94 26.90
C ASP A 143 -1.56 -9.06 27.73
N SER A 144 -1.89 -9.51 28.95
CA SER A 144 -2.81 -8.79 29.83
C SER A 144 -2.12 -7.67 30.64
N GLY A 145 -0.79 -7.57 30.60
CA GLY A 145 -0.02 -6.61 31.39
C GLY A 145 -0.03 -5.18 30.85
N GLU A 146 -0.23 -4.99 29.54
CA GLU A 146 -0.07 -3.69 28.86
C GLU A 146 -1.26 -3.32 27.97
N PHE A 147 -2.50 -3.41 28.48
CA PHE A 147 -3.75 -3.21 27.73
C PHE A 147 -3.74 -1.98 26.79
N THR A 148 -3.28 -0.81 27.26
CA THR A 148 -3.25 0.42 26.45
C THR A 148 -2.26 0.31 25.28
N GLN A 149 -1.09 -0.29 25.50
CA GLN A 149 -0.08 -0.48 24.47
C GLN A 149 -0.55 -1.52 23.44
N ASN A 150 -1.22 -2.56 23.90
CA ASN A 150 -1.80 -3.59 23.05
C ASN A 150 -2.92 -3.04 22.17
N LEU A 151 -3.75 -2.14 22.69
CA LEU A 151 -4.78 -1.45 21.88
C LEU A 151 -4.15 -0.57 20.78
N LYS A 152 -3.09 0.18 21.10
CA LYS A 152 -2.34 0.99 20.12
C LYS A 152 -1.81 0.12 18.98
N PHE A 153 -1.11 -0.96 19.32
CA PHE A 153 -0.53 -1.87 18.34
C PHE A 153 -1.61 -2.59 17.51
N SER A 154 -2.69 -3.04 18.14
CA SER A 154 -3.81 -3.71 17.45
C SER A 154 -4.46 -2.79 16.41
N SER A 155 -4.61 -1.50 16.73
CA SER A 155 -5.09 -0.47 15.79
C SER A 155 -4.14 -0.28 14.60
N ILE A 156 -2.83 -0.12 14.88
CA ILE A 156 -1.79 0.07 13.85
C ILE A 156 -1.72 -1.16 12.92
N TYR A 157 -1.68 -2.38 13.47
CA TYR A 157 -1.62 -3.61 12.68
C TYR A 157 -2.85 -3.80 11.81
N SER A 158 -4.04 -3.49 12.33
CA SER A 158 -5.29 -3.56 11.54
C SER A 158 -5.32 -2.51 10.42
N GLY A 159 -4.76 -1.31 10.67
CA GLY A 159 -4.59 -0.27 9.66
C GLY A 159 -3.64 -0.70 8.53
N LEU A 160 -2.52 -1.32 8.88
CA LEU A 160 -1.56 -1.86 7.90
C LEU A 160 -2.15 -3.03 7.12
N ASP A 161 -2.90 -3.94 7.75
CA ASP A 161 -3.59 -5.04 7.06
C ASP A 161 -4.56 -4.52 5.99
N ALA A 162 -5.31 -3.44 6.30
CA ALA A 162 -6.16 -2.78 5.31
C ALA A 162 -5.37 -2.10 4.17
N ALA A 163 -4.14 -1.66 4.42
CA ALA A 163 -3.25 -1.16 3.36
C ALA A 163 -2.82 -2.31 2.43
N PHE A 164 -2.48 -3.50 2.97
CA PHE A 164 -2.20 -4.69 2.16
C PHE A 164 -3.39 -5.05 1.25
N ASP A 165 -4.60 -5.13 1.80
CA ASP A 165 -5.80 -5.40 0.99
C ASP A 165 -5.99 -4.40 -0.16
N SER A 166 -5.80 -3.10 0.13
CA SER A 166 -5.94 -2.04 -0.87
C SER A 166 -4.86 -2.14 -1.96
N PHE A 167 -3.64 -2.52 -1.58
CA PHE A 167 -2.57 -2.81 -2.54
C PHE A 167 -2.93 -4.02 -3.42
N GLU A 168 -3.42 -5.13 -2.85
CA GLU A 168 -3.81 -6.33 -3.62
C GLU A 168 -4.89 -5.98 -4.66
N ARG A 169 -5.93 -5.24 -4.25
CA ARG A 169 -6.97 -4.73 -5.15
C ARG A 169 -6.39 -3.87 -6.28
N CYS A 170 -5.39 -3.04 -5.98
CA CYS A 170 -4.71 -2.23 -6.98
C CYS A 170 -3.90 -3.09 -7.95
N ALA A 171 -3.12 -4.05 -7.43
CA ALA A 171 -2.29 -4.92 -8.23
C ALA A 171 -3.12 -5.81 -9.19
N GLU A 172 -4.22 -6.36 -8.69
CA GLU A 172 -5.19 -7.07 -9.51
C GLU A 172 -5.77 -6.19 -10.60
N ALA A 173 -6.22 -4.98 -10.27
CA ALA A 173 -6.79 -4.05 -11.23
C ALA A 173 -5.77 -3.70 -12.33
N LEU A 174 -4.51 -3.46 -11.97
CA LEU A 174 -3.42 -3.20 -12.92
C LEU A 174 -3.16 -4.41 -13.84
N SER A 175 -3.08 -5.63 -13.30
CA SER A 175 -2.82 -6.84 -14.10
C SER A 175 -3.88 -7.14 -15.18
N ARG A 176 -5.11 -6.63 -14.96
CA ARG A 176 -6.27 -6.85 -15.83
C ARG A 176 -6.41 -5.81 -16.95
N ILE A 177 -5.54 -4.79 -16.99
CA ILE A 177 -5.43 -3.79 -18.07
C ILE A 177 -4.65 -4.40 -19.22
#